data_AF-A0A2M6X1U0-F1
#
_entry.id   AF-A0A2M6X1U0-F1
#
_cell.length_a   1.000
_cell.length_b   1.000
_cell.length_c   1.000
_cell.angle_alpha   90.00
_cell.angle_beta   90.00
_cell.angle_gamma   90.00
#
_symmetry.space_group_name_H-M   'P 1'
#
loop_
_entity.id
_entity.type
_entity.pdbx_description
1 polymer ?
#
loop_
_entity_poly.entity_id
_entity_poly.type
_entity_poly.pdbx_seq_one_letter_code
_entity_poly.pdbx_strand_id
1 'polypeptide(L)'
;MDIKPTSTLRANEQEMLKDHYEKLKVLREKLIEKKDEIAKSYEKDAKNLEHKSEEQKARQIADHRMELKKQKELLQNQLETLRQSQKQAEESLFRLKEQHEARINQQVKSQETRMAVLSDNFEEQTEAQQQRAKERIRGIKSNLQSEESAVTTNYQKRIEAQKEERKKALNELGARYEKQSHQISTQNEERLRNLQAKGKTEYVETQSEIQEKNEILRTESAQRLESNQVKANQQIKSEQQKYQKQLNDLQKQSEEKLSQKERIMNEQLEAQKSEHTKEFNRVQTEKEKSLNQQSGSLKHSELRLKKENEKQLNNLREQHSQKLGEERKTYENQLGKTRQVYHDTLQKQRREFLDQYSLNQTTGRKILDEQEILINRAVNDQRRRLVEPLTTLETKAQDSFYRMQEVPSRLTEYDRGFLFEAEIPKHEVENIQIRVQKDKIVLSGERSFNEDINDPSSRVQTNTHQTYRKEIPLPYLANENGITKTYDAETGLTEIVIPKMGVRPTAEPSES
;
A
#
# COMPACT_ATOMS: atom_id res chain seq x y z
N MET A 1 -106.43 -104.16 134.76
CA MET A 1 -107.45 -103.09 134.73
C MET A 1 -107.43 -102.49 133.34
N ASP A 2 -108.41 -102.90 132.53
CA ASP A 2 -108.64 -102.57 131.12
C ASP A 2 -109.37 -101.25 130.93
N ILE A 3 -108.88 -100.36 130.04
CA ILE A 3 -109.67 -99.37 129.24
C ILE A 3 -108.77 -99.01 128.02
N LYS A 4 -108.90 -99.65 126.85
CA LYS A 4 -109.69 -99.32 125.64
C LYS A 4 -109.51 -97.93 124.98
N PRO A 5 -109.58 -97.84 123.63
CA PRO A 5 -108.88 -96.86 122.79
C PRO A 5 -109.80 -95.80 122.16
N THR A 6 -109.25 -94.73 121.59
CA THR A 6 -109.98 -93.87 120.63
C THR A 6 -109.02 -93.15 119.67
N SER A 7 -108.94 -93.72 118.47
CA SER A 7 -108.45 -93.13 117.22
C SER A 7 -109.51 -92.20 116.64
N THR A 8 -109.21 -90.91 116.39
CA THR A 8 -109.86 -90.01 115.38
C THR A 8 -109.38 -88.56 115.53
N LEU A 9 -108.07 -88.30 115.43
CA LEU A 9 -107.49 -86.94 115.49
C LEU A 9 -106.33 -86.71 114.49
N ARG A 10 -106.30 -87.47 113.39
CA ARG A 10 -105.23 -87.42 112.35
C ARG A 10 -105.72 -87.17 110.91
N ALA A 11 -106.99 -86.79 110.72
CA ALA A 11 -107.55 -86.49 109.38
C ALA A 11 -107.66 -84.98 109.08
N ASN A 12 -107.97 -84.13 110.08
CA ASN A 12 -108.16 -82.69 109.85
C ASN A 12 -106.85 -81.89 109.62
N GLU A 13 -105.71 -82.35 110.12
CA GLU A 13 -104.42 -81.67 109.90
C GLU A 13 -103.86 -81.90 108.48
N GLN A 14 -104.15 -83.05 107.85
CA GLN A 14 -103.73 -83.33 106.47
C GLN A 14 -104.53 -82.54 105.43
N GLU A 15 -105.79 -82.19 105.73
CA GLU A 15 -106.65 -81.41 104.85
C GLU A 15 -106.26 -79.91 104.86
N MET A 16 -105.92 -79.35 106.02
CA MET A 16 -105.39 -77.98 106.12
C MET A 16 -104.02 -77.81 105.46
N LEU A 17 -103.12 -78.81 105.55
CA LEU A 17 -101.82 -78.77 104.87
C LEU A 17 -101.96 -78.81 103.34
N LYS A 18 -102.95 -79.56 102.82
CA LYS A 18 -103.26 -79.59 101.39
C LYS A 18 -103.80 -78.24 100.90
N ASP A 19 -104.73 -77.65 101.64
CA ASP A 19 -105.31 -76.35 101.29
C ASP A 19 -104.28 -75.20 101.38
N HIS A 20 -103.35 -75.28 102.35
CA HIS A 20 -102.27 -74.31 102.47
C HIS A 20 -101.22 -74.46 101.34
N TYR A 21 -100.95 -75.69 100.91
CA TYR A 21 -100.05 -75.97 99.79
C TYR A 21 -100.64 -75.53 98.44
N GLU A 22 -101.94 -75.74 98.21
CA GLU A 22 -102.68 -75.20 97.06
C GLU A 22 -102.64 -73.67 97.04
N LYS A 23 -102.90 -73.01 98.17
CA LYS A 23 -102.79 -71.53 98.29
C LYS A 23 -101.37 -71.02 98.02
N LEU A 24 -100.34 -71.71 98.51
CA LEU A 24 -98.94 -71.38 98.25
C LEU A 24 -98.55 -71.61 96.79
N LYS A 25 -99.09 -72.64 96.15
CA LYS A 25 -98.89 -72.92 94.72
C LYS A 25 -99.51 -71.82 93.86
N VAL A 26 -100.75 -71.42 94.14
CA VAL A 26 -101.41 -70.30 93.46
C VAL A 26 -100.68 -68.98 93.69
N LEU A 27 -100.19 -68.72 94.90
CA LEU A 27 -99.37 -67.53 95.18
C LEU A 27 -98.03 -67.55 94.44
N ARG A 28 -97.40 -68.73 94.32
CA ARG A 28 -96.16 -68.92 93.57
C ARG A 28 -96.37 -68.72 92.07
N GLU A 29 -97.46 -69.25 91.52
CA GLU A 29 -97.85 -69.04 90.11
C GLU A 29 -98.12 -67.54 89.84
N LYS A 30 -98.88 -66.86 90.72
CA LYS A 30 -99.08 -65.41 90.62
C LYS A 30 -97.78 -64.61 90.75
N LEU A 31 -96.85 -65.04 91.60
CA LEU A 31 -95.53 -64.41 91.72
C LEU A 31 -94.66 -64.63 90.47
N ILE A 32 -94.76 -65.80 89.84
CA ILE A 32 -94.09 -66.09 88.58
C ILE A 32 -94.68 -65.26 87.45
N GLU A 33 -96.02 -65.18 87.32
CA GLU A 33 -96.68 -64.30 86.35
C GLU A 33 -96.27 -62.84 86.54
N LYS A 34 -96.29 -62.34 87.78
CA LYS A 34 -95.91 -60.96 88.07
C LYS A 34 -94.42 -60.71 87.80
N LYS A 35 -93.56 -61.70 88.03
CA LYS A 35 -92.13 -61.62 87.68
C LYS A 35 -91.95 -61.59 86.16
N ASP A 36 -92.71 -62.38 85.40
CA ASP A 36 -92.67 -62.41 83.94
C ASP A 36 -93.24 -61.12 83.32
N GLU A 37 -94.28 -60.54 83.90
CA GLU A 37 -94.80 -59.22 83.52
C GLU A 37 -93.77 -58.12 83.75
N ILE A 38 -93.09 -58.13 84.90
CA ILE A 38 -92.01 -57.18 85.21
C ILE A 38 -90.84 -57.39 84.25
N ALA A 39 -90.45 -58.63 83.95
CA ALA A 39 -89.39 -58.93 82.99
C ALA A 39 -89.74 -58.43 81.58
N LYS A 40 -90.98 -58.64 81.12
CA LYS A 40 -91.48 -58.11 79.84
C LYS A 40 -91.51 -56.57 79.81
N SER A 41 -91.86 -55.93 80.93
CA SER A 41 -91.79 -54.47 81.06
C SER A 41 -90.36 -53.96 80.92
N TYR A 42 -89.41 -54.56 81.63
CA TYR A 42 -87.99 -54.18 81.53
C TYR A 42 -87.39 -54.46 80.15
N GLU A 43 -87.78 -55.56 79.49
CA GLU A 43 -87.33 -55.86 78.14
C GLU A 43 -87.89 -54.83 77.13
N LYS A 44 -89.14 -54.39 77.32
CA LYS A 44 -89.75 -53.31 76.53
C LYS A 44 -89.04 -51.98 76.76
N ASP A 45 -88.72 -51.65 78.01
CA ASP A 45 -88.01 -50.42 78.36
C ASP A 45 -86.56 -50.42 77.86
N ALA A 46 -85.87 -51.57 77.92
CA ALA A 46 -84.54 -51.76 77.34
C ALA A 46 -84.55 -51.56 75.82
N LYS A 47 -85.51 -52.17 75.10
CA LYS A 47 -85.69 -51.96 73.65
C LYS A 47 -86.01 -50.50 73.30
N ASN A 48 -86.82 -49.83 74.13
CA ASN A 48 -87.11 -48.40 73.94
C ASN A 48 -85.89 -47.51 74.18
N LEU A 49 -85.04 -47.84 75.16
CA LEU A 49 -83.78 -47.13 75.43
C LEU A 49 -82.76 -47.35 74.32
N GLU A 50 -82.66 -48.58 73.81
CA GLU A 50 -81.79 -48.92 72.67
C GLU A 50 -82.21 -48.16 71.42
N HIS A 51 -83.51 -48.17 71.08
CA HIS A 51 -84.04 -47.41 69.94
C HIS A 51 -83.83 -45.89 70.09
N LYS A 52 -83.99 -45.33 71.30
CA LYS A 52 -83.69 -43.91 71.55
C LYS A 52 -82.19 -43.60 71.41
N SER A 53 -81.32 -44.50 71.86
CA SER A 53 -79.86 -44.37 71.72
C SER A 53 -79.43 -44.44 70.25
N GLU A 54 -80.00 -45.38 69.48
CA GLU A 54 -79.76 -45.48 68.04
C GLU A 54 -80.29 -44.25 67.28
N GLU A 55 -81.46 -43.74 67.64
CA GLU A 55 -82.01 -42.52 67.05
C GLU A 55 -81.14 -41.30 67.36
N GLN A 56 -80.60 -41.18 68.58
CA GLN A 56 -79.65 -40.13 68.93
C GLN A 56 -78.34 -40.24 68.15
N LYS A 57 -77.78 -41.44 68.00
CA LYS A 57 -76.59 -41.69 67.16
C LYS A 57 -76.87 -41.33 65.69
N ALA A 58 -78.04 -41.70 65.16
CA ALA A 58 -78.44 -41.37 63.80
C ALA A 58 -78.55 -39.86 63.58
N ARG A 59 -79.11 -39.11 64.55
CA ARG A 59 -79.15 -37.64 64.52
C ARG A 59 -77.75 -37.03 64.55
N GLN A 60 -76.87 -37.48 65.46
CA GLN A 60 -75.48 -37.01 65.52
C GLN A 60 -74.72 -37.27 64.21
N ILE A 61 -74.91 -38.44 63.60
CA ILE A 61 -74.31 -38.78 62.30
C ILE A 61 -74.88 -37.89 61.19
N ALA A 62 -76.18 -37.60 61.19
CA ALA A 62 -76.81 -36.72 60.22
C ALA A 62 -76.29 -35.27 60.33
N ASP A 63 -76.18 -34.74 61.56
CA ASP A 63 -75.64 -33.41 61.83
C ASP A 63 -74.16 -33.33 61.39
N HIS A 64 -73.36 -34.34 61.72
CA HIS A 64 -71.96 -34.36 61.29
C HIS A 64 -71.80 -34.46 59.77
N ARG A 65 -72.67 -35.22 59.08
CA ARG A 65 -72.70 -35.26 57.61
C ARG A 65 -73.08 -33.91 57.00
N MET A 66 -74.03 -33.20 57.60
CA MET A 66 -74.42 -31.87 57.16
C MET A 66 -73.28 -30.87 57.35
N GLU A 67 -72.56 -30.95 58.46
CA GLU A 67 -71.40 -30.10 58.73
C GLU A 67 -70.23 -30.40 57.78
N LEU A 68 -69.92 -31.67 57.52
CA LEU A 68 -68.94 -32.06 56.51
C LEU A 68 -69.34 -31.59 55.11
N LYS A 69 -70.64 -31.61 54.77
CA LYS A 69 -71.12 -31.09 53.48
C LYS A 69 -70.89 -29.57 53.39
N LYS A 70 -71.20 -28.81 54.45
CA LYS A 70 -70.92 -27.37 54.51
C LYS A 70 -69.43 -27.07 54.40
N GLN A 71 -68.57 -27.83 55.09
CA GLN A 71 -67.12 -27.67 54.99
C GLN A 71 -66.61 -27.96 53.57
N LYS A 72 -67.15 -29.00 52.92
CA LYS A 72 -66.82 -29.34 51.54
C LYS A 72 -67.23 -28.24 50.55
N GLU A 73 -68.44 -27.69 50.70
CA GLU A 73 -68.91 -26.56 49.88
C GLU A 73 -68.05 -25.31 50.09
N LEU A 74 -67.67 -25.01 51.34
CA LEU A 74 -66.76 -23.90 51.65
C LEU A 74 -65.39 -24.07 50.99
N LEU A 75 -64.80 -25.26 51.10
CA LEU A 75 -63.52 -25.59 50.46
C LEU A 75 -63.61 -25.51 48.92
N GLN A 76 -64.73 -25.94 48.33
CA GLN A 76 -64.96 -25.81 46.89
C GLN A 76 -65.01 -24.35 46.46
N ASN A 77 -65.75 -23.50 47.20
CA ASN A 77 -65.81 -22.07 46.93
C ASN A 77 -64.43 -21.41 47.07
N GLN A 78 -63.65 -21.76 48.10
CA GLN A 78 -62.29 -21.27 48.27
C GLN A 78 -61.38 -21.69 47.10
N LEU A 79 -61.46 -22.94 46.66
CA LEU A 79 -60.71 -23.42 45.49
C LEU A 79 -61.10 -22.68 44.20
N GLU A 80 -62.39 -22.37 44.00
CA GLU A 80 -62.83 -21.58 42.85
C GLU A 80 -62.31 -20.15 42.89
N THR A 81 -62.35 -19.49 44.05
CA THR A 81 -61.77 -18.14 44.20
C THR A 81 -60.26 -18.14 43.95
N LEU A 82 -59.54 -19.15 44.42
CA LEU A 82 -58.11 -19.31 44.15
C LEU A 82 -57.85 -19.50 42.65
N ARG A 83 -58.62 -20.35 41.96
CA ARG A 83 -58.50 -20.53 40.51
C ARG A 83 -58.78 -19.25 39.73
N GLN A 84 -59.78 -18.48 40.13
CA GLN A 84 -60.07 -17.18 39.51
C GLN A 84 -58.93 -16.19 39.73
N SER A 85 -58.37 -16.13 40.94
CA SER A 85 -57.22 -15.27 41.24
C SER A 85 -55.96 -15.68 40.47
N GLN A 86 -55.70 -16.98 40.32
CA GLN A 86 -54.59 -17.49 39.51
C GLN A 86 -54.76 -17.11 38.05
N LYS A 87 -55.96 -17.27 37.50
CA LYS A 87 -56.25 -16.88 36.11
C LYS A 87 -56.05 -15.37 35.88
N GLN A 88 -56.48 -14.54 36.82
CA GLN A 88 -56.24 -13.09 36.75
C GLN A 88 -54.75 -12.75 36.82
N ALA A 89 -53.99 -13.45 37.68
CA ALA A 89 -52.55 -13.28 37.77
C ALA A 89 -51.85 -13.68 36.45
N GLU A 90 -52.24 -14.79 35.84
CA GLU A 90 -51.73 -15.24 34.54
C GLU A 90 -52.04 -14.25 33.42
N GLU A 91 -53.27 -13.74 33.36
CA GLU A 91 -53.66 -12.70 32.38
C GLU A 91 -52.86 -11.41 32.58
N SER A 92 -52.58 -11.01 33.83
CA SER A 92 -51.76 -9.84 34.13
C SER A 92 -50.30 -10.03 33.71
N LEU A 93 -49.74 -11.22 33.93
CA LEU A 93 -48.39 -11.58 33.48
C LEU A 93 -48.30 -11.62 31.95
N PHE A 94 -49.34 -12.12 31.28
CA PHE A 94 -49.42 -12.14 29.83
C PHE A 94 -49.43 -10.72 29.25
N ARG A 95 -50.28 -9.83 29.77
CA ARG A 95 -50.30 -8.41 29.36
C ARG A 95 -48.97 -7.71 29.63
N LEU A 96 -48.33 -8.01 30.75
CA LEU A 96 -47.02 -7.43 31.08
C LEU A 96 -45.94 -7.90 30.09
N LYS A 97 -45.96 -9.17 29.69
CA LYS A 97 -45.07 -9.71 28.65
C LYS A 97 -45.29 -9.03 27.30
N GLU A 98 -46.54 -8.89 26.86
CA GLU A 98 -46.87 -8.19 25.60
C GLU A 98 -46.39 -6.73 25.63
N GLN A 99 -46.57 -6.02 26.75
CA GLN A 99 -46.06 -4.65 26.90
C GLN A 99 -44.53 -4.59 26.85
N HIS A 100 -43.84 -5.57 27.43
CA HIS A 100 -42.38 -5.65 27.40
C HIS A 100 -41.86 -5.94 25.99
N GLU A 101 -42.48 -6.88 25.28
CA GLU A 101 -42.15 -7.17 23.87
C GLU A 101 -42.41 -5.96 22.95
N ALA A 102 -43.53 -5.24 23.15
CA ALA A 102 -43.81 -4.02 22.41
C ALA A 102 -42.74 -2.94 22.65
N ARG A 103 -42.28 -2.76 23.90
CA ARG A 103 -41.19 -1.82 24.23
C ARG A 103 -39.86 -2.23 23.61
N ILE A 104 -39.50 -3.52 23.66
CA ILE A 104 -38.30 -4.03 23.00
C ILE A 104 -38.36 -3.73 21.49
N ASN A 105 -39.47 -4.08 20.85
CA ASN A 105 -39.64 -3.87 19.41
C ASN A 105 -39.58 -2.38 19.04
N GLN A 106 -40.12 -1.49 19.87
CA GLN A 106 -40.01 -0.05 19.68
C GLN A 106 -38.56 0.45 19.82
N GLN A 107 -37.82 -0.06 20.81
CA GLN A 107 -36.40 0.27 20.98
C GLN A 107 -35.56 -0.21 19.79
N VAL A 108 -35.76 -1.44 19.33
CA VAL A 108 -35.07 -2.00 18.15
C VAL A 108 -35.33 -1.12 16.93
N LYS A 109 -36.59 -0.78 16.62
CA LYS A 109 -36.93 0.13 15.51
C LYS A 109 -36.27 1.51 15.65
N SER A 110 -36.19 2.05 16.87
CA SER A 110 -35.53 3.33 17.10
C SER A 110 -34.01 3.27 16.91
N GLN A 111 -33.40 2.11 17.18
CA GLN A 111 -31.97 1.88 16.94
C GLN A 111 -31.69 1.67 15.45
N GLU A 112 -32.53 0.90 14.76
CA GLU A 112 -32.43 0.70 13.30
C GLU A 112 -32.52 2.03 12.54
N THR A 113 -33.46 2.91 12.91
CA THR A 113 -33.58 4.24 12.29
C THR A 113 -32.37 5.12 12.58
N ARG A 114 -31.80 5.09 13.80
CA ARG A 114 -30.55 5.79 14.11
C ARG A 114 -29.37 5.25 13.31
N MET A 115 -29.27 3.93 13.16
CA MET A 115 -28.20 3.29 12.38
C MET A 115 -28.31 3.62 10.90
N ALA A 116 -29.52 3.66 10.34
CA ALA A 116 -29.76 4.08 8.97
C ALA A 116 -29.30 5.53 8.73
N VAL A 117 -29.72 6.46 9.60
CA VAL A 117 -29.30 7.88 9.50
C VAL A 117 -27.79 8.05 9.65
N LEU A 118 -27.15 7.28 10.54
CA LEU A 118 -25.70 7.30 10.67
C LEU A 118 -25.01 6.76 9.41
N SER A 119 -25.53 5.68 8.83
CA SER A 119 -25.02 5.11 7.58
C SER A 119 -25.08 6.12 6.44
N ASP A 120 -26.22 6.78 6.26
CA ASP A 120 -26.41 7.80 5.21
C ASP A 120 -25.44 8.98 5.38
N ASN A 121 -25.25 9.46 6.62
CA ASN A 121 -24.29 10.52 6.93
C ASN A 121 -22.83 10.08 6.65
N PHE A 122 -22.48 8.82 6.92
CA PHE A 122 -21.15 8.29 6.59
C PHE A 122 -20.93 8.22 5.09
N GLU A 123 -21.93 7.76 4.33
CA GLU A 123 -21.87 7.74 2.86
C GLU A 123 -21.67 9.17 2.31
N GLU A 124 -22.47 10.14 2.73
CA GLU A 124 -22.35 11.54 2.31
C GLU A 124 -20.96 12.12 2.66
N GLN A 125 -20.44 11.83 3.86
CA GLN A 125 -19.12 12.28 4.27
C GLN A 125 -18.00 11.63 3.43
N THR A 126 -18.12 10.35 3.11
CA THR A 126 -17.15 9.66 2.25
C THR A 126 -17.18 10.18 0.81
N GLU A 127 -18.36 10.45 0.26
CA GLU A 127 -18.49 11.06 -1.08
C GLU A 127 -17.89 12.46 -1.11
N ALA A 128 -18.17 13.30 -0.11
CA ALA A 128 -17.59 14.63 0.02
C ALA A 128 -16.06 14.59 0.12
N GLN A 129 -15.49 13.63 0.86
CA GLN A 129 -14.03 13.42 0.92
C GLN A 129 -13.45 12.97 -0.43
N GLN A 130 -14.12 12.06 -1.13
CA GLN A 130 -13.70 11.62 -2.47
C GLN A 130 -13.74 12.77 -3.48
N GLN A 131 -14.75 13.63 -3.43
CA GLN A 131 -14.85 14.81 -4.30
C GLN A 131 -13.71 15.80 -4.02
N ARG A 132 -13.44 16.13 -2.74
CA ARG A 132 -12.30 16.97 -2.36
C ARG A 132 -10.96 16.39 -2.81
N ALA A 133 -10.79 15.07 -2.71
CA ALA A 133 -9.59 14.40 -3.20
C ALA A 133 -9.46 14.53 -4.73
N LYS A 134 -10.55 14.32 -5.49
CA LYS A 134 -10.57 14.50 -6.95
C LYS A 134 -10.21 15.93 -7.37
N GLU A 135 -10.76 16.93 -6.68
CA GLU A 135 -10.43 18.35 -6.93
C GLU A 135 -8.96 18.66 -6.65
N ARG A 136 -8.41 18.13 -5.55
CA ARG A 136 -6.99 18.29 -5.21
C ARG A 136 -6.08 17.66 -6.27
N ILE A 137 -6.41 16.47 -6.75
CA ILE A 137 -5.68 15.80 -7.84
C ILE A 137 -5.75 16.63 -9.13
N ARG A 138 -6.90 17.21 -9.44
CA ARG A 138 -7.08 18.09 -10.61
C ARG A 138 -6.20 19.34 -10.52
N GLY A 139 -6.13 19.97 -9.34
CA GLY A 139 -5.24 21.11 -9.08
C GLY A 139 -3.77 20.75 -9.24
N ILE A 140 -3.34 19.63 -8.66
CA ILE A 140 -1.95 19.14 -8.80
C ILE A 140 -1.60 18.88 -10.27
N LYS A 141 -2.50 18.25 -11.03
CA LYS A 141 -2.29 17.97 -12.46
C LYS A 141 -2.18 19.26 -13.29
N SER A 142 -2.99 20.26 -12.99
CA SER A 142 -2.92 21.58 -13.64
C SER A 142 -1.59 22.27 -13.36
N ASN A 143 -1.12 22.23 -12.12
CA ASN A 143 0.16 22.83 -11.72
C ASN A 143 1.33 22.13 -12.42
N LEU A 144 1.35 20.79 -12.43
CA LEU A 144 2.35 20.00 -13.15
C LEU A 144 2.40 20.33 -14.65
N GLN A 145 1.25 20.44 -15.30
CA GLN A 145 1.19 20.84 -16.72
C GLN A 145 1.75 22.25 -16.94
N SER A 146 1.47 23.19 -16.02
CA SER A 146 2.02 24.54 -16.11
C SER A 146 3.55 24.56 -15.93
N GLU A 147 4.09 23.76 -15.00
CA GLU A 147 5.52 23.61 -14.79
C GLU A 147 6.21 22.94 -15.98
N GLU A 148 5.64 21.88 -16.55
CA GLU A 148 6.14 21.25 -17.78
C GLU A 148 6.19 22.25 -18.94
N SER A 149 5.16 23.09 -19.09
CA SER A 149 5.14 24.14 -20.11
C SER A 149 6.22 25.20 -19.88
N ALA A 150 6.49 25.56 -18.62
CA ALA A 150 7.53 26.52 -18.27
C ALA A 150 8.94 25.94 -18.51
N VAL A 151 9.16 24.65 -18.17
CA VAL A 151 10.43 23.95 -18.39
C VAL A 151 10.71 23.80 -19.89
N THR A 152 9.71 23.39 -20.68
CA THR A 152 9.86 23.26 -22.13
C THR A 152 10.16 24.61 -22.80
N THR A 153 9.48 25.68 -22.37
CA THR A 153 9.76 27.04 -22.86
C THR A 153 11.19 27.49 -22.52
N ASN A 154 11.66 27.25 -21.30
CA ASN A 154 13.04 27.57 -20.91
C ASN A 154 14.09 26.74 -21.66
N TYR A 155 13.79 25.47 -21.93
CA TYR A 155 14.65 24.60 -22.71
C TYR A 155 14.77 25.07 -24.16
N GLN A 156 13.66 25.47 -24.79
CA GLN A 156 13.65 26.06 -26.13
C GLN A 156 14.47 27.35 -26.20
N LYS A 157 14.30 28.27 -25.23
CA LYS A 157 15.10 29.50 -25.15
C LYS A 157 16.61 29.22 -25.04
N ARG A 158 17.01 28.19 -24.28
CA ARG A 158 18.42 27.77 -24.19
C ARG A 158 18.95 27.24 -25.52
N ILE A 159 18.17 26.45 -26.25
CA ILE A 159 18.56 25.94 -27.57
C ILE A 159 18.72 27.10 -28.55
N GLU A 160 17.81 28.07 -28.55
CA GLU A 160 17.90 29.25 -29.41
C GLU A 160 19.12 30.11 -29.09
N ALA A 161 19.39 30.35 -27.81
CA ALA A 161 20.60 31.06 -27.38
C ALA A 161 21.89 30.34 -27.84
N GLN A 162 21.96 29.02 -27.71
CA GLN A 162 23.10 28.24 -28.21
C GLN A 162 23.23 28.27 -29.73
N LYS A 163 22.12 28.30 -30.47
CA LYS A 163 22.14 28.46 -31.94
C LYS A 163 22.69 29.82 -32.33
N GLU A 164 22.28 30.89 -31.65
CA GLU A 164 22.80 32.24 -31.89
C GLU A 164 24.28 32.36 -31.52
N GLU A 165 24.73 31.76 -30.41
CA GLU A 165 26.16 31.71 -30.07
C GLU A 165 26.98 30.95 -31.13
N ARG A 166 26.50 29.79 -31.59
CA ARG A 166 27.16 29.04 -32.67
C ARG A 166 27.22 29.84 -33.97
N LYS A 167 26.15 30.57 -34.30
CA LYS A 167 26.09 31.43 -35.49
C LYS A 167 27.11 32.57 -35.39
N LYS A 168 27.22 33.22 -34.23
CA LYS A 168 28.26 34.24 -33.97
C LYS A 168 29.67 33.65 -34.10
N ALA A 169 29.93 32.50 -33.49
CA ALA A 169 31.23 31.82 -33.59
C ALA A 169 31.58 31.43 -35.05
N LEU A 170 30.61 30.96 -35.83
CA LEU A 170 30.79 30.69 -37.27
C LEU A 170 31.12 31.95 -38.06
N ASN A 171 30.44 33.06 -37.79
CA ASN A 171 30.71 34.33 -38.45
C ASN A 171 32.10 34.88 -38.10
N GLU A 172 32.50 34.80 -36.83
CA GLU A 172 33.85 35.19 -36.39
C GLU A 172 34.94 34.31 -37.03
N LEU A 173 34.69 33.00 -37.13
CA LEU A 173 35.58 32.07 -37.81
C LEU A 173 35.70 32.43 -39.30
N GLY A 174 34.58 32.72 -39.97
CA GLY A 174 34.55 33.18 -41.36
C GLY A 174 35.38 34.45 -41.56
N ALA A 175 35.20 35.46 -40.71
CA ALA A 175 35.97 36.70 -40.77
C ALA A 175 37.47 36.48 -40.55
N ARG A 176 37.86 35.54 -39.68
CA ARG A 176 39.28 35.16 -39.50
C ARG A 176 39.86 34.51 -40.76
N TYR A 177 39.11 33.61 -41.41
CA TYR A 177 39.54 32.98 -42.66
C TYR A 177 39.65 33.99 -43.79
N GLU A 178 38.71 34.92 -43.93
CA GLU A 178 38.78 36.00 -44.92
C GLU A 178 40.03 36.88 -44.71
N LYS A 179 40.30 37.27 -43.45
CA LYS A 179 41.50 38.04 -43.11
C LYS A 179 42.78 37.28 -43.44
N GLN A 180 42.85 35.98 -43.11
CA GLN A 180 44.00 35.15 -43.40
C GLN A 180 44.19 34.94 -44.92
N SER A 181 43.09 34.72 -45.65
CA SER A 181 43.10 34.64 -47.11
C SER A 181 43.62 35.93 -47.76
N HIS A 182 43.17 37.08 -47.26
CA HIS A 182 43.63 38.38 -47.74
C HIS A 182 45.11 38.64 -47.42
N GLN A 183 45.58 38.22 -46.24
CA GLN A 183 47.01 38.25 -45.89
C GLN A 183 47.86 37.36 -46.80
N ILE A 184 47.38 36.16 -47.14
CA ILE A 184 48.08 35.27 -48.08
C ILE A 184 48.08 35.87 -49.49
N SER A 185 46.97 36.47 -49.92
CA SER A 185 46.88 37.13 -51.23
C SER A 185 47.87 38.29 -51.34
N THR A 186 47.90 39.18 -50.35
CA THR A 186 48.84 40.31 -50.31
C THR A 186 50.30 39.84 -50.26
N GLN A 187 50.63 38.82 -49.47
CA GLN A 187 51.97 38.21 -49.49
C GLN A 187 52.34 37.61 -50.84
N ASN A 188 51.39 36.96 -51.52
CA ASN A 188 51.62 36.40 -52.86
C ASN A 188 51.81 37.49 -53.90
N GLU A 189 51.03 38.58 -53.84
CA GLU A 189 51.19 39.75 -54.70
C GLU A 189 52.56 40.42 -54.49
N GLU A 190 53.00 40.60 -53.24
CA GLU A 190 54.34 41.10 -52.94
C GLU A 190 55.44 40.18 -53.45
N ARG A 191 55.30 38.86 -53.27
CA ARG A 191 56.23 37.87 -53.84
C ARG A 191 56.26 37.96 -55.37
N LEU A 192 55.11 38.11 -56.01
CA LEU A 192 55.01 38.23 -57.46
C LEU A 192 55.67 39.52 -57.96
N ARG A 193 55.45 40.65 -57.28
CA ARG A 193 56.13 41.93 -57.57
C ARG A 193 57.64 41.82 -57.39
N ASN A 194 58.09 41.20 -56.32
CA ASN A 194 59.52 40.99 -56.06
C ASN A 194 60.16 40.07 -57.11
N LEU A 195 59.47 39.01 -57.55
CA LEU A 195 59.91 38.14 -58.63
C LEU A 195 59.95 38.88 -59.97
N GLN A 196 58.95 39.72 -60.27
CA GLN A 196 58.95 40.55 -61.48
C GLN A 196 60.09 41.58 -61.46
N ALA A 197 60.35 42.21 -60.31
CA ALA A 197 61.46 43.13 -60.15
C ALA A 197 62.81 42.43 -60.36
N LYS A 198 63.02 41.26 -59.73
CA LYS A 198 64.21 40.43 -59.93
C LYS A 198 64.38 39.96 -61.37
N GLY A 199 63.30 39.47 -61.99
CA GLY A 199 63.33 39.06 -63.39
C GLY A 199 63.65 40.23 -64.32
N LYS A 200 63.18 41.45 -64.00
CA LYS A 200 63.52 42.66 -64.76
C LYS A 200 64.99 43.04 -64.59
N THR A 201 65.56 42.95 -63.38
CA THR A 201 66.99 43.23 -63.16
C THR A 201 67.86 42.19 -63.86
N GLU A 202 67.55 40.90 -63.73
CA GLU A 202 68.26 39.81 -64.42
C GLU A 202 68.17 39.94 -65.95
N TYR A 203 67.02 40.38 -66.48
CA TYR A 203 66.86 40.65 -67.91
C TYR A 203 67.73 41.83 -68.38
N VAL A 204 67.83 42.89 -67.58
CA VAL A 204 68.70 44.03 -67.90
C VAL A 204 70.18 43.64 -67.82
N GLU A 205 70.57 42.87 -66.80
CA GLU A 205 71.93 42.34 -66.67
C GLU A 205 72.30 41.45 -67.86
N THR A 206 71.45 40.48 -68.21
CA THR A 206 71.69 39.61 -69.37
C THR A 206 71.72 40.38 -70.69
N GLN A 207 70.89 41.41 -70.88
CA GLN A 207 70.98 42.32 -72.03
C GLN A 207 72.31 43.07 -72.07
N SER A 208 72.78 43.57 -70.92
CA SER A 208 74.06 44.27 -70.83
C SER A 208 75.24 43.34 -71.13
N GLU A 209 75.23 42.10 -70.63
CA GLU A 209 76.24 41.08 -70.95
C GLU A 209 76.24 40.71 -72.43
N ILE A 210 75.06 40.63 -73.06
CA ILE A 210 74.93 40.37 -74.49
C ILE A 210 75.49 41.56 -75.30
N GLN A 211 75.20 42.80 -74.88
CA GLN A 211 75.76 43.99 -75.52
C GLN A 211 77.28 44.02 -75.40
N GLU A 212 77.83 43.77 -74.22
CA GLU A 212 79.27 43.68 -73.99
C GLU A 212 79.93 42.59 -74.85
N LYS A 213 79.34 41.38 -74.89
CA LYS A 213 79.80 40.30 -75.77
C LYS A 213 79.74 40.69 -77.25
N ASN A 214 78.71 41.40 -77.67
CA ASN A 214 78.59 41.88 -79.05
C ASN A 214 79.63 42.97 -79.36
N GLU A 215 79.97 43.85 -78.42
CA GLU A 215 81.05 44.82 -78.58
C GLU A 215 82.42 44.15 -78.66
N ILE A 216 82.68 43.16 -77.80
CA ILE A 216 83.89 42.32 -77.88
C ILE A 216 83.96 41.63 -79.25
N LEU A 217 82.88 40.99 -79.70
CA LEU A 217 82.84 40.37 -81.03
C LEU A 217 83.04 41.36 -82.18
N ARG A 218 82.50 42.59 -82.07
CA ARG A 218 82.72 43.65 -83.05
C ARG A 218 84.17 44.11 -83.09
N THR A 219 84.80 44.29 -81.93
CA THR A 219 86.22 44.68 -81.85
C THR A 219 87.14 43.58 -82.36
N GLU A 220 86.88 42.31 -82.00
CA GLU A 220 87.60 41.16 -82.54
C GLU A 220 87.40 41.02 -84.06
N SER A 221 86.18 41.22 -84.55
CA SER A 221 85.88 41.20 -85.98
C SER A 221 86.60 42.33 -86.72
N ALA A 222 86.63 43.54 -86.16
CA ALA A 222 87.35 44.67 -86.73
C ALA A 222 88.87 44.42 -86.77
N GLN A 223 89.46 43.89 -85.69
CA GLN A 223 90.86 43.50 -85.64
C GLN A 223 91.19 42.39 -86.66
N ARG A 224 90.31 41.39 -86.80
CA ARG A 224 90.47 40.34 -87.83
C ARG A 224 90.40 40.94 -89.23
N LEU A 225 89.47 41.86 -89.48
CA LEU A 225 89.29 42.50 -90.77
C LEU A 225 90.47 43.39 -91.13
N GLU A 226 91.01 44.14 -90.17
CA GLU A 226 92.24 44.93 -90.33
C GLU A 226 93.46 44.02 -90.58
N SER A 227 93.61 42.93 -89.81
CA SER A 227 94.67 41.94 -90.05
C SER A 227 94.55 41.29 -91.44
N ASN A 228 93.33 41.06 -91.91
CA ASN A 228 93.05 40.51 -93.22
C ASN A 228 93.30 41.54 -94.32
N GLN A 229 92.98 42.83 -94.10
CA GLN A 229 93.32 43.92 -95.03
C GLN A 229 94.84 44.09 -95.14
N VAL A 230 95.58 44.01 -94.04
CA VAL A 230 97.05 44.05 -94.05
C VAL A 230 97.62 42.86 -94.85
N LYS A 231 97.11 41.64 -94.60
CA LYS A 231 97.50 40.44 -95.37
C LYS A 231 97.13 40.53 -96.84
N ALA A 232 95.93 41.02 -97.16
CA ALA A 232 95.47 41.23 -98.53
C ALA A 232 96.33 42.29 -99.24
N ASN A 233 96.69 43.39 -98.57
CA ASN A 233 97.57 44.42 -99.13
C ASN A 233 99.00 43.91 -99.34
N GLN A 234 99.50 43.04 -98.46
CA GLN A 234 100.79 42.35 -98.65
C GLN A 234 100.73 41.37 -99.83
N GLN A 235 99.61 40.62 -99.97
CA GLN A 235 99.38 39.74 -101.11
C GLN A 235 99.28 40.53 -102.41
N ILE A 236 98.51 41.62 -102.46
CA ILE A 236 98.41 42.52 -103.62
C ILE A 236 99.77 43.09 -104.01
N LYS A 237 100.60 43.52 -103.05
CA LYS A 237 101.97 43.96 -103.35
C LYS A 237 102.83 42.84 -103.94
N SER A 238 102.71 41.63 -103.40
CA SER A 238 103.43 40.46 -103.92
C SER A 238 102.93 40.03 -105.31
N GLU A 239 101.62 40.18 -105.57
CA GLU A 239 101.01 39.93 -106.87
C GLU A 239 101.36 41.01 -107.87
N GLN A 240 101.39 42.29 -107.51
CA GLN A 240 101.87 43.37 -108.38
C GLN A 240 103.32 43.13 -108.81
N GLN A 241 104.18 42.67 -107.91
CA GLN A 241 105.56 42.26 -108.25
C GLN A 241 105.61 41.05 -109.18
N LYS A 242 104.66 40.11 -109.07
CA LYS A 242 104.51 38.97 -110.00
C LYS A 242 103.95 39.41 -111.35
N TYR A 243 102.93 40.27 -111.37
CA TYR A 243 102.32 40.83 -112.58
C TYR A 243 103.31 41.68 -113.37
N GLN A 244 104.21 42.41 -112.70
CA GLN A 244 105.24 43.20 -113.37
C GLN A 244 106.34 42.32 -114.01
N LYS A 245 106.59 41.12 -113.45
CA LYS A 245 107.41 40.09 -114.10
C LYS A 245 106.65 39.42 -115.25
N GLN A 246 105.37 39.12 -115.06
CA GLN A 246 104.50 38.49 -116.08
C GLN A 246 104.17 39.42 -117.25
N LEU A 247 104.10 40.74 -117.07
CA LEU A 247 103.88 41.72 -118.17
C LEU A 247 105.07 41.77 -119.14
N ASN A 248 106.29 41.63 -118.61
CA ASN A 248 107.51 41.53 -119.44
C ASN A 248 107.60 40.20 -120.19
N ASP A 249 107.03 39.12 -119.63
CA ASP A 249 106.97 37.81 -120.26
C ASP A 249 105.76 37.66 -121.23
N LEU A 250 104.64 38.37 -120.97
CA LEU A 250 103.44 38.40 -121.81
C LEU A 250 103.63 39.27 -123.07
N GLN A 251 104.42 40.34 -123.03
CA GLN A 251 104.80 41.09 -124.24
C GLN A 251 105.61 40.23 -125.23
N LYS A 252 106.28 39.17 -124.78
CA LYS A 252 106.98 38.19 -125.63
C LYS A 252 106.11 37.04 -126.14
N GLN A 253 104.94 36.81 -125.54
CA GLN A 253 104.06 35.68 -125.89
C GLN A 253 102.72 36.10 -126.52
N SER A 254 102.39 37.40 -126.54
CA SER A 254 101.14 37.93 -127.11
C SER A 254 101.16 38.13 -128.64
N GLU A 255 102.32 38.07 -129.30
CA GLU A 255 102.39 38.09 -130.78
C GLU A 255 101.97 36.75 -131.42
N GLU A 256 102.03 35.62 -130.70
CA GLU A 256 101.84 34.28 -131.31
C GLU A 256 100.46 33.64 -131.08
N LYS A 257 99.56 34.23 -130.27
CA LYS A 257 98.27 33.59 -129.93
C LYS A 257 97.02 34.39 -130.28
N LEU A 258 97.14 35.32 -131.23
CA LEU A 258 96.04 36.17 -131.72
C LEU A 258 95.30 35.60 -132.96
N SER A 259 95.45 34.31 -133.29
CA SER A 259 94.87 33.73 -134.51
C SER A 259 93.90 32.55 -134.33
N GLN A 260 93.52 32.14 -133.11
CA GLN A 260 92.75 30.89 -132.93
C GLN A 260 91.54 30.93 -131.98
N LYS A 261 91.16 32.07 -131.39
CA LYS A 261 90.14 32.08 -130.30
C LYS A 261 88.90 32.96 -130.50
N GLU A 262 88.49 33.20 -131.75
CA GLU A 262 87.18 33.82 -132.06
C GLU A 262 86.17 32.87 -132.71
N ARG A 263 86.49 31.58 -132.87
CA ARG A 263 85.58 30.60 -133.52
C ARG A 263 84.74 29.69 -132.60
N ILE A 264 84.74 29.88 -131.27
CA ILE A 264 84.03 28.98 -130.33
C ILE A 264 82.92 29.68 -129.52
N MET A 265 82.71 31.00 -129.65
CA MET A 265 81.86 31.75 -128.73
C MET A 265 80.34 31.73 -129.04
N ASN A 266 79.90 31.15 -130.16
CA ASN A 266 78.48 31.15 -130.55
C ASN A 266 77.73 29.81 -130.36
N GLU A 267 78.37 28.74 -129.87
CA GLU A 267 77.69 27.46 -129.55
C GLU A 267 77.33 27.30 -128.06
N GLN A 268 77.82 28.15 -127.16
CA GLN A 268 77.59 28.03 -125.71
C GLN A 268 76.26 28.64 -125.21
N LEU A 269 75.53 29.38 -126.06
CA LEU A 269 74.32 30.12 -125.64
C LEU A 269 73.04 29.26 -125.62
N GLU A 270 73.01 28.14 -126.34
CA GLU A 270 71.85 27.22 -126.41
C GLU A 270 71.87 26.16 -125.28
N ALA A 271 73.06 25.77 -124.79
CA ALA A 271 73.20 24.79 -123.71
C ALA A 271 72.63 25.29 -122.36
N GLN A 272 72.79 26.58 -122.05
CA GLN A 272 72.34 27.18 -120.78
C GLN A 272 70.81 27.18 -120.59
N LYS A 273 70.03 27.23 -121.68
CA LYS A 273 68.56 27.23 -121.58
C LYS A 273 67.98 25.86 -121.19
N SER A 274 68.71 24.77 -121.46
CA SER A 274 68.30 23.40 -121.12
C SER A 274 68.63 22.99 -119.68
N GLU A 275 69.56 23.68 -119.01
CA GLU A 275 69.92 23.40 -117.61
C GLU A 275 68.97 24.10 -116.62
N HIS A 276 68.54 25.32 -116.92
CA HIS A 276 67.59 26.04 -116.06
C HIS A 276 66.22 25.37 -115.94
N THR A 277 65.76 24.67 -116.99
CA THR A 277 64.51 23.89 -116.92
C THR A 277 64.65 22.61 -116.10
N LYS A 278 65.86 22.05 -115.97
CA LYS A 278 66.14 20.88 -115.11
C LYS A 278 66.30 21.28 -113.64
N GLU A 279 66.88 22.43 -113.34
CA GLU A 279 66.99 22.92 -111.96
C GLU A 279 65.64 23.33 -111.36
N PHE A 280 64.75 23.93 -112.15
CA PHE A 280 63.42 24.32 -111.68
C PHE A 280 62.59 23.11 -111.20
N ASN A 281 62.59 22.01 -111.97
CA ASN A 281 61.89 20.78 -111.59
C ASN A 281 62.53 20.08 -110.38
N ARG A 282 63.84 20.24 -110.19
CA ARG A 282 64.54 19.70 -109.01
C ARG A 282 64.16 20.44 -107.73
N VAL A 283 64.08 21.77 -107.78
CA VAL A 283 63.69 22.59 -106.62
C VAL A 283 62.22 22.35 -106.23
N GLN A 284 61.34 22.12 -107.21
CA GLN A 284 59.93 21.82 -106.94
C GLN A 284 59.76 20.44 -106.27
N THR A 285 60.49 19.43 -106.74
CA THR A 285 60.47 18.08 -106.13
C THR A 285 61.13 18.02 -104.74
N GLU A 286 62.16 18.84 -104.49
CA GLU A 286 62.76 18.97 -103.15
C GLU A 286 61.84 19.69 -102.16
N LYS A 287 61.11 20.72 -102.61
CA LYS A 287 60.07 21.38 -101.79
C LYS A 287 58.96 20.41 -101.40
N GLU A 288 58.41 19.66 -102.35
CA GLU A 288 57.35 18.67 -102.06
C GLU A 288 57.84 17.56 -101.10
N LYS A 289 59.09 17.11 -101.23
CA LYS A 289 59.70 16.16 -100.28
C LYS A 289 59.84 16.77 -98.88
N SER A 290 60.31 18.01 -98.76
CA SER A 290 60.43 18.70 -97.47
C SER A 290 59.08 18.93 -96.79
N LEU A 291 58.04 19.27 -97.58
CA LEU A 291 56.69 19.53 -97.09
C LEU A 291 56.00 18.23 -96.63
N ASN A 292 56.24 17.12 -97.35
CA ASN A 292 55.79 15.79 -96.94
C ASN A 292 56.52 15.27 -95.69
N GLN A 293 57.82 15.50 -95.56
CA GLN A 293 58.57 15.16 -94.34
C GLN A 293 58.09 15.98 -93.13
N GLN A 294 57.83 17.27 -93.33
CA GLN A 294 57.31 18.14 -92.28
C GLN A 294 55.89 17.72 -91.85
N SER A 295 54.99 17.42 -92.81
CA SER A 295 53.64 16.93 -92.47
C SER A 295 53.68 15.55 -91.79
N GLY A 296 54.61 14.67 -92.18
CA GLY A 296 54.82 13.37 -91.53
C GLY A 296 55.30 13.53 -90.07
N SER A 297 56.23 14.44 -89.82
CA SER A 297 56.72 14.73 -88.47
C SER A 297 55.62 15.34 -87.57
N LEU A 298 54.78 16.23 -88.12
CA LEU A 298 53.66 16.82 -87.40
C LEU A 298 52.61 15.76 -87.04
N LYS A 299 52.23 14.88 -87.98
CA LYS A 299 51.31 13.76 -87.72
C LYS A 299 51.84 12.82 -86.65
N HIS A 300 53.14 12.53 -86.64
CA HIS A 300 53.76 11.74 -85.58
C HIS A 300 53.77 12.46 -84.23
N SER A 301 54.00 13.77 -84.20
CA SER A 301 53.91 14.56 -82.97
C SER A 301 52.48 14.59 -82.41
N GLU A 302 51.47 14.77 -83.27
CA GLU A 302 50.05 14.74 -82.88
C GLU A 302 49.65 13.36 -82.34
N LEU A 303 50.11 12.29 -82.98
CA LEU A 303 49.84 10.92 -82.50
C LEU A 303 50.48 10.66 -81.13
N ARG A 304 51.69 11.19 -80.88
CA ARG A 304 52.35 11.12 -79.58
C ARG A 304 51.59 11.90 -78.52
N LEU A 305 51.21 13.15 -78.82
CA LEU A 305 50.39 14.00 -77.95
C LEU A 305 49.05 13.36 -77.62
N LYS A 306 48.37 12.75 -78.60
CA LYS A 306 47.12 12.02 -78.36
C LYS A 306 47.32 10.83 -77.43
N LYS A 307 48.36 10.00 -77.65
CA LYS A 307 48.69 8.87 -76.78
C LYS A 307 49.07 9.31 -75.37
N GLU A 308 49.76 10.43 -75.24
CA GLU A 308 50.18 10.97 -73.95
C GLU A 308 48.99 11.55 -73.17
N ASN A 309 48.10 12.29 -73.84
CA ASN A 309 46.84 12.75 -73.26
C ASN A 309 45.92 11.59 -72.86
N GLU A 310 45.84 10.55 -73.68
CA GLU A 310 45.03 9.36 -73.38
C GLU A 310 45.58 8.61 -72.15
N LYS A 311 46.91 8.51 -72.03
CA LYS A 311 47.56 7.98 -70.81
C LYS A 311 47.27 8.84 -69.58
N GLN A 312 47.37 10.16 -69.69
CA GLN A 312 47.05 11.06 -68.58
C GLN A 312 45.58 10.94 -68.16
N LEU A 313 44.67 10.81 -69.12
CA LEU A 313 43.24 10.69 -68.87
C LEU A 313 42.90 9.34 -68.23
N ASN A 314 43.57 8.26 -68.63
CA ASN A 314 43.44 6.95 -67.98
C ASN A 314 44.01 6.96 -66.56
N ASN A 315 45.19 7.57 -66.34
CA ASN A 315 45.77 7.72 -65.01
C ASN A 315 44.84 8.54 -64.09
N LEU A 316 44.24 9.62 -64.58
CA LEU A 316 43.26 10.41 -63.83
C LEU A 316 42.00 9.60 -63.50
N ARG A 317 41.51 8.77 -64.44
CA ARG A 317 40.38 7.86 -64.20
C ARG A 317 40.70 6.80 -63.15
N GLU A 318 41.90 6.24 -63.18
CA GLU A 318 42.36 5.27 -62.17
C GLU A 318 42.54 5.92 -60.79
N GLN A 319 43.13 7.10 -60.71
CA GLN A 319 43.24 7.84 -59.45
C GLN A 319 41.85 8.19 -58.89
N HIS A 320 40.92 8.58 -59.75
CA HIS A 320 39.55 8.88 -59.34
C HIS A 320 38.80 7.63 -58.86
N SER A 321 38.98 6.48 -59.53
CA SER A 321 38.36 5.22 -59.12
C SER A 321 38.95 4.70 -57.80
N GLN A 322 40.26 4.86 -57.58
CA GLN A 322 40.92 4.55 -56.31
C GLN A 322 40.39 5.44 -55.17
N LYS A 323 40.32 6.76 -55.38
CA LYS A 323 39.74 7.69 -54.39
C LYS A 323 38.29 7.34 -54.05
N LEU A 324 37.46 7.07 -55.05
CA LEU A 324 36.08 6.59 -54.83
C LEU A 324 36.04 5.28 -54.05
N GLY A 325 36.98 4.36 -54.31
CA GLY A 325 37.11 3.11 -53.57
C GLY A 325 37.48 3.33 -52.10
N GLU A 326 38.40 4.26 -51.82
CA GLU A 326 38.80 4.65 -50.47
C GLU A 326 37.67 5.37 -49.72
N GLU A 327 36.97 6.31 -50.37
CA GLU A 327 35.79 6.98 -49.82
C GLU A 327 34.67 6.00 -49.48
N ARG A 328 34.42 5.01 -50.34
CA ARG A 328 33.44 3.95 -50.04
C ARG A 328 33.84 3.11 -48.84
N LYS A 329 35.11 2.70 -48.75
CA LYS A 329 35.63 1.93 -47.61
C LYS A 329 35.56 2.72 -46.30
N THR A 330 35.91 4.01 -46.34
CA THR A 330 35.83 4.87 -45.15
C THR A 330 34.38 5.07 -44.72
N TYR A 331 33.46 5.27 -45.66
CA TYR A 331 32.03 5.35 -45.38
C TYR A 331 31.46 4.05 -44.80
N GLU A 332 31.77 2.89 -45.39
CA GLU A 332 31.36 1.59 -44.85
C GLU A 332 31.90 1.36 -43.44
N ASN A 333 33.16 1.71 -43.18
CA ASN A 333 33.76 1.62 -41.85
C ASN A 333 33.07 2.54 -40.84
N GLN A 334 32.73 3.78 -41.23
CA GLN A 334 31.98 4.71 -40.37
C GLN A 334 30.56 4.19 -40.08
N LEU A 335 29.90 3.64 -41.10
CA LEU A 335 28.55 3.08 -40.99
C LEU A 335 28.55 1.83 -40.09
N GLY A 336 29.57 0.97 -40.22
CA GLY A 336 29.81 -0.16 -39.33
C GLY A 336 30.03 0.26 -37.87
N LYS A 337 30.91 1.24 -37.63
CA LYS A 337 31.13 1.81 -36.28
C LYS A 337 29.85 2.40 -35.69
N THR A 338 29.08 3.14 -36.50
CA THR A 338 27.83 3.76 -36.06
C THR A 338 26.78 2.70 -35.70
N ARG A 339 26.66 1.64 -36.50
CA ARG A 339 25.77 0.50 -36.19
C ARG A 339 26.18 -0.20 -34.89
N GLN A 340 27.48 -0.39 -34.67
CA GLN A 340 27.99 -1.02 -33.46
C GLN A 340 27.70 -0.15 -32.22
N VAL A 341 28.02 1.15 -32.26
CA VAL A 341 27.70 2.09 -31.18
C VAL A 341 26.19 2.13 -30.90
N TYR A 342 25.36 2.12 -31.95
CA TYR A 342 23.91 2.08 -31.80
C TYR A 342 23.45 0.77 -31.13
N HIS A 343 24.03 -0.36 -31.50
CA HIS A 343 23.70 -1.64 -30.87
C HIS A 343 24.14 -1.67 -29.39
N ASP A 344 25.34 -1.20 -29.08
CA ASP A 344 25.88 -1.15 -27.72
C ASP A 344 25.06 -0.21 -26.82
N THR A 345 24.63 0.94 -27.35
CA THR A 345 23.76 1.88 -26.64
C THR A 345 22.38 1.29 -26.37
N LEU A 346 21.77 0.58 -27.32
CA LEU A 346 20.51 -0.15 -27.10
C LEU A 346 20.67 -1.25 -26.05
N GLN A 347 21.76 -2.01 -26.09
CA GLN A 347 22.03 -3.03 -25.07
C GLN A 347 22.25 -2.43 -23.69
N LYS A 348 22.91 -1.27 -23.61
CA LYS A 348 23.10 -0.53 -22.36
C LYS A 348 21.77 -0.03 -21.80
N GLN A 349 20.94 0.62 -22.63
CA GLN A 349 19.60 1.06 -22.23
C GLN A 349 18.72 -0.09 -21.76
N ARG A 350 18.77 -1.24 -22.45
CA ARG A 350 18.04 -2.44 -22.03
C ARG A 350 18.50 -2.95 -20.67
N ARG A 351 19.81 -2.97 -20.39
CA ARG A 351 20.36 -3.36 -19.09
C ARG A 351 19.94 -2.38 -18.00
N GLU A 352 20.12 -1.07 -18.22
CA GLU A 352 19.69 -0.04 -17.28
C GLU A 352 18.20 -0.12 -16.96
N PHE A 353 17.36 -0.39 -17.96
CA PHE A 353 15.93 -0.62 -17.77
C PHE A 353 15.65 -1.85 -16.91
N LEU A 354 16.29 -2.98 -17.19
CA LEU A 354 16.11 -4.22 -16.41
C LEU A 354 16.58 -4.05 -14.97
N ASP A 355 17.70 -3.36 -14.76
CA ASP A 355 18.24 -3.07 -13.44
C ASP A 355 17.27 -2.18 -12.66
N GLN A 356 16.80 -1.08 -13.25
CA GLN A 356 15.80 -0.19 -12.63
C GLN A 356 14.47 -0.91 -12.37
N TYR A 357 14.02 -1.76 -13.29
CA TYR A 357 12.82 -2.55 -13.11
C TYR A 357 12.94 -3.51 -11.92
N SER A 358 14.07 -4.22 -11.81
CA SER A 358 14.34 -5.12 -10.68
C SER A 358 14.47 -4.38 -9.35
N LEU A 359 15.10 -3.20 -9.36
CA LEU A 359 15.21 -2.33 -8.19
C LEU A 359 13.84 -1.82 -7.74
N ASN A 360 12.99 -1.40 -8.68
CA ASN A 360 11.63 -0.98 -8.37
C ASN A 360 10.77 -2.14 -7.85
N GLN A 361 10.93 -3.34 -8.40
CA GLN A 361 10.23 -4.53 -7.93
C GLN A 361 10.65 -4.93 -6.50
N THR A 362 11.95 -4.89 -6.20
CA THR A 362 12.46 -5.20 -4.86
C THR A 362 12.09 -4.12 -3.85
N THR A 363 12.14 -2.84 -4.24
CA THR A 363 11.71 -1.72 -3.40
C THR A 363 10.21 -1.79 -3.12
N GLY A 364 9.40 -2.09 -4.14
CA GLY A 364 7.96 -2.28 -3.99
C GLY A 364 7.62 -3.42 -3.02
N ARG A 365 8.33 -4.55 -3.10
CA ARG A 365 8.17 -5.66 -2.14
C ARG A 365 8.52 -5.24 -0.71
N LYS A 366 9.66 -4.57 -0.51
CA LYS A 366 10.05 -4.07 0.83
C LYS A 366 9.02 -3.13 1.44
N ILE A 367 8.45 -2.23 0.63
CA ILE A 367 7.39 -1.31 1.10
C ILE A 367 6.15 -2.09 1.51
N LEU A 368 5.76 -3.13 0.77
CA LEU A 368 4.62 -3.97 1.14
C LEU A 368 4.89 -4.77 2.42
N ASP A 369 6.09 -5.34 2.57
CA ASP A 369 6.49 -6.06 3.79
C ASP A 369 6.48 -5.11 5.02
N GLU A 370 6.98 -3.88 4.87
CA GLU A 370 6.92 -2.85 5.92
C GLU A 370 5.48 -2.48 6.27
N GLN A 371 4.60 -2.32 5.28
CA GLN A 371 3.19 -2.06 5.50
C GLN A 371 2.50 -3.23 6.22
N GLU A 372 2.81 -4.47 5.86
CA GLU A 372 2.30 -5.66 6.53
C GLU A 372 2.72 -5.68 8.01
N ILE A 373 3.98 -5.39 8.31
CA ILE A 373 4.48 -5.30 9.70
C ILE A 373 3.72 -4.21 10.47
N LEU A 374 3.52 -3.04 9.89
CA LEU A 374 2.80 -1.93 10.52
C LEU A 374 1.33 -2.27 10.77
N ILE A 375 0.65 -2.88 9.79
CA ILE A 375 -0.73 -3.34 9.91
C ILE A 375 -0.84 -4.40 10.99
N ASN A 376 0.03 -5.41 10.99
CA ASN A 376 0.04 -6.47 12.00
C ASN A 376 0.30 -5.92 13.40
N ARG A 377 1.22 -4.94 13.54
CA ARG A 377 1.42 -4.23 14.81
C ARG A 377 0.16 -3.49 15.24
N ALA A 378 -0.47 -2.72 14.36
CA ALA A 378 -1.69 -1.98 14.66
C ALA A 378 -2.87 -2.91 15.04
N VAL A 379 -3.04 -4.03 14.34
CA VAL A 379 -4.05 -5.05 14.65
C VAL A 379 -3.78 -5.70 16.00
N ASN A 380 -2.53 -6.03 16.30
CA ASN A 380 -2.16 -6.61 17.59
C ASN A 380 -2.31 -5.61 18.73
N ASP A 381 -1.98 -4.33 18.53
CA ASP A 381 -2.21 -3.26 19.49
C ASP A 381 -3.71 -3.06 19.75
N GLN A 382 -4.54 -3.12 18.71
CA GLN A 382 -6.00 -3.05 18.84
C GLN A 382 -6.55 -4.28 19.57
N ARG A 383 -6.06 -5.49 19.25
CA ARG A 383 -6.39 -6.71 19.99
C ARG A 383 -6.01 -6.60 21.45
N ARG A 384 -4.80 -6.13 21.76
CA ARG A 384 -4.34 -5.95 23.14
C ARG A 384 -5.24 -4.96 23.88
N ARG A 385 -5.54 -3.80 23.28
CA ARG A 385 -6.46 -2.79 23.86
C ARG A 385 -7.88 -3.31 24.12
N LEU A 386 -8.35 -4.29 23.34
CA LEU A 386 -9.68 -4.88 23.54
C LEU A 386 -9.68 -6.08 24.50
N VAL A 387 -8.64 -6.92 24.45
CA VAL A 387 -8.54 -8.14 25.27
C VAL A 387 -8.09 -7.82 26.69
N GLU A 388 -7.14 -6.90 26.88
CA GLU A 388 -6.58 -6.57 28.21
C GLU A 388 -7.66 -6.05 29.19
N PRO A 389 -8.64 -5.21 28.78
CA PRO A 389 -9.78 -4.88 29.63
C PRO A 389 -10.71 -6.07 29.89
N LEU A 390 -10.98 -6.91 28.88
CA LEU A 390 -11.87 -8.06 29.02
C LEU A 390 -11.29 -9.10 30.00
N THR A 391 -9.98 -9.37 29.93
CA THR A 391 -9.33 -10.27 30.88
C THR A 391 -9.32 -9.70 32.30
N THR A 392 -9.14 -8.38 32.47
CA THR A 392 -9.27 -7.75 33.80
C THR A 392 -10.70 -7.80 34.34
N LEU A 393 -11.72 -7.82 33.48
CA LEU A 393 -13.11 -7.96 33.92
C LEU A 393 -13.44 -9.41 34.29
N GLU A 394 -12.92 -10.40 33.56
CA GLU A 394 -13.07 -11.82 33.90
C GLU A 394 -12.38 -12.17 35.22
N THR A 395 -11.17 -11.65 35.46
CA THR A 395 -10.48 -11.85 36.75
C THR A 395 -11.19 -11.14 37.89
N LYS A 396 -11.73 -9.93 37.68
CA LYS A 396 -12.57 -9.24 38.67
C LYS A 396 -13.89 -9.96 38.96
N ALA A 397 -14.48 -10.66 38.00
CA ALA A 397 -15.69 -11.46 38.21
C ALA A 397 -15.44 -12.73 39.06
N GLN A 398 -14.20 -13.22 39.09
CA GLN A 398 -13.80 -14.35 39.93
C GLN A 398 -13.34 -13.95 41.33
N ASP A 399 -13.00 -12.68 41.54
CA ASP A 399 -12.61 -12.15 42.84
C ASP A 399 -13.80 -12.13 43.81
N SER A 400 -13.58 -12.71 45.00
CA SER A 400 -14.58 -12.83 46.06
C SER A 400 -15.05 -11.46 46.58
N PHE A 401 -14.26 -10.40 46.39
CA PHE A 401 -14.64 -9.03 46.74
C PHE A 401 -15.80 -8.46 45.91
N TYR A 402 -15.93 -8.87 44.63
CA TYR A 402 -17.02 -8.40 43.75
C TYR A 402 -18.26 -9.30 43.80
N ARG A 403 -18.22 -10.40 44.56
CA ARG A 403 -19.40 -11.22 44.84
C ARG A 403 -20.09 -10.64 46.06
N MET A 404 -21.41 -10.47 45.98
CA MET A 404 -22.23 -10.06 47.12
C MET A 404 -22.10 -11.13 48.21
N GLN A 405 -21.23 -10.88 49.19
CA GLN A 405 -20.98 -11.81 50.29
C GLN A 405 -22.18 -11.70 51.24
N GLU A 406 -23.06 -12.70 51.22
CA GLU A 406 -24.14 -12.78 52.19
C GLU A 406 -23.54 -12.96 53.58
N VAL A 407 -23.79 -12.01 54.50
CA VAL A 407 -23.42 -12.17 55.90
C VAL A 407 -24.22 -13.34 56.47
N PRO A 408 -23.56 -14.43 56.92
CA PRO A 408 -24.26 -15.54 57.53
C PRO A 408 -24.90 -15.03 58.82
N SER A 409 -26.21 -15.17 58.90
CA SER A 409 -27.00 -14.64 60.00
C SER A 409 -28.08 -15.63 60.40
N ARG A 410 -28.26 -15.81 61.70
CA ARG A 410 -29.25 -16.72 62.28
C ARG A 410 -30.16 -15.93 63.22
N LEU A 411 -31.46 -16.19 63.13
CA LEU A 411 -32.46 -15.64 64.03
C LEU A 411 -33.07 -16.78 64.84
N THR A 412 -32.90 -16.73 66.15
CA THR A 412 -33.47 -17.71 67.09
C THR A 412 -34.51 -17.01 67.95
N GLU A 413 -35.72 -17.57 68.03
CA GLU A 413 -36.80 -17.04 68.84
C GLU A 413 -36.81 -17.69 70.24
N TYR A 414 -36.99 -16.86 71.27
CA TYR A 414 -37.18 -17.27 72.65
C TYR A 414 -38.52 -16.74 73.18
N ASP A 415 -38.97 -17.24 74.33
CA ASP A 415 -40.25 -16.83 74.93
C ASP A 415 -40.37 -15.32 75.12
N ARG A 416 -39.27 -14.67 75.51
CA ARG A 416 -39.24 -13.25 75.88
C ARG A 416 -38.66 -12.31 74.81
N GLY A 417 -38.11 -12.84 73.73
CA GLY A 417 -37.33 -12.07 72.77
C GLY A 417 -36.86 -12.85 71.56
N PHE A 418 -35.99 -12.23 70.78
CA PHE A 418 -35.26 -12.82 69.68
C PHE A 418 -33.76 -12.67 69.94
N LEU A 419 -32.97 -13.67 69.58
CA LEU A 419 -31.53 -13.58 69.47
C LEU A 419 -31.17 -13.58 67.99
N PHE A 420 -30.55 -12.50 67.55
CA PHE A 420 -30.02 -12.38 66.21
C PHE A 420 -28.50 -12.51 66.27
N GLU A 421 -27.98 -13.54 65.60
CA GLU A 421 -26.56 -13.83 65.51
C GLU A 421 -26.09 -13.53 64.09
N ALA A 422 -24.99 -12.80 63.94
CA ALA A 422 -24.35 -12.55 62.65
C ALA A 422 -22.83 -12.67 62.78
N GLU A 423 -22.21 -13.45 61.89
CA GLU A 423 -20.75 -13.57 61.82
C GLU A 423 -20.19 -12.36 61.08
N ILE A 424 -19.59 -11.43 61.82
CA ILE A 424 -19.03 -10.19 61.30
C ILE A 424 -17.52 -10.18 61.54
N PRO A 425 -16.69 -10.19 60.48
CA PRO A 425 -15.25 -10.10 60.61
C PRO A 425 -14.83 -8.85 61.39
N LYS A 426 -13.80 -8.98 62.24
CA LYS A 426 -13.30 -7.92 63.12
C LYS A 426 -13.05 -6.58 62.42
N HIS A 427 -12.62 -6.60 61.16
CA HIS A 427 -12.32 -5.40 60.38
C HIS A 427 -13.55 -4.76 59.72
N GLU A 428 -14.71 -5.41 59.74
CA GLU A 428 -15.96 -4.88 59.16
C GLU A 428 -16.95 -4.39 60.22
N VAL A 429 -16.70 -4.62 61.51
CA VAL A 429 -17.63 -4.33 62.62
C VAL A 429 -18.07 -2.87 62.65
N GLU A 430 -17.14 -1.93 62.42
CA GLU A 430 -17.41 -0.49 62.43
C GLU A 430 -18.28 -0.06 61.25
N ASN A 431 -18.19 -0.79 60.15
CA ASN A 431 -18.86 -0.48 58.90
C ASN A 431 -20.25 -1.12 58.80
N ILE A 432 -20.63 -1.95 59.77
CA ILE A 432 -21.87 -2.72 59.77
C ILE A 432 -22.81 -2.21 60.86
N GLN A 433 -23.92 -1.64 60.41
CA GLN A 433 -24.98 -1.13 61.26
C GLN A 433 -26.16 -2.09 61.25
N ILE A 434 -26.56 -2.53 62.44
CA ILE A 434 -27.77 -3.33 62.64
C ILE A 434 -28.81 -2.45 63.31
N ARG A 435 -29.94 -2.25 62.64
CA ARG A 435 -31.09 -1.50 63.16
C ARG A 435 -32.26 -2.44 63.31
N VAL A 436 -32.87 -2.46 64.48
CA VAL A 436 -34.13 -3.18 64.69
C VAL A 436 -35.26 -2.18 64.54
N GLN A 437 -36.21 -2.51 63.68
CA GLN A 437 -37.48 -1.81 63.52
C GLN A 437 -38.58 -2.69 64.13
N LYS A 438 -39.74 -2.10 64.41
CA LYS A 438 -40.91 -2.79 64.99
C LYS A 438 -41.16 -4.20 64.45
N ASP A 439 -41.04 -4.42 63.15
CA ASP A 439 -41.40 -5.66 62.46
C ASP A 439 -40.23 -6.35 61.75
N LYS A 440 -39.00 -5.80 61.78
CA LYS A 440 -37.86 -6.37 61.06
C LYS A 440 -36.50 -5.92 61.59
N ILE A 441 -35.48 -6.72 61.33
CA ILE A 441 -34.08 -6.39 61.53
C ILE A 441 -33.50 -5.94 60.18
N VAL A 442 -32.85 -4.78 60.15
CA VAL A 442 -32.15 -4.24 59.00
C VAL A 442 -30.65 -4.30 59.29
N LEU A 443 -29.95 -5.19 58.62
CA LEU A 443 -28.50 -5.27 58.60
C LEU A 443 -28.02 -4.47 57.37
N SER A 444 -27.33 -3.36 57.59
CA SER A 444 -26.74 -2.53 56.54
C SER A 444 -25.24 -2.43 56.76
N GLY A 445 -24.45 -2.51 55.69
CA GLY A 445 -23.02 -2.27 55.79
C GLY A 445 -22.47 -1.58 54.55
N GLU A 446 -21.36 -0.87 54.75
CA GLU A 446 -20.64 -0.18 53.69
C GLU A 446 -19.21 -0.71 53.62
N ARG A 447 -18.73 -1.08 52.43
CA ARG A 447 -17.36 -1.53 52.23
C ARG A 447 -16.69 -0.65 51.19
N SER A 448 -15.61 0.01 51.59
CA SER A 448 -14.73 0.76 50.69
C SER A 448 -13.42 0.01 50.51
N PHE A 449 -13.01 -0.22 49.27
CA PHE A 449 -11.70 -0.77 48.94
C PHE A 449 -10.95 0.20 48.04
N ASN A 450 -9.79 0.65 48.51
CA ASN A 450 -8.87 1.48 47.77
C ASN A 450 -7.65 0.64 47.41
N GLU A 451 -7.48 0.35 46.12
CA GLU A 451 -6.28 -0.30 45.61
C GLU A 451 -5.45 0.73 44.85
N ASP A 452 -4.16 0.84 45.18
CA ASP A 452 -3.20 1.69 44.49
C ASP A 452 -2.06 0.80 43.99
N ILE A 453 -2.12 0.46 42.70
CA ILE A 453 -1.10 -0.34 42.03
C ILE A 453 -0.16 0.62 41.30
N ASN A 454 1.08 0.70 41.79
CA ASN A 454 2.15 1.47 41.16
C ASN A 454 3.05 0.53 40.34
N ASP A 455 2.87 0.55 39.02
CA ASP A 455 3.75 -0.13 38.06
C ASP A 455 4.69 0.91 37.39
N PRO A 456 5.92 0.58 36.95
CA PRO A 456 6.87 1.56 36.38
C PRO A 456 6.33 2.30 35.14
N SER A 457 5.32 1.73 34.48
CA SER A 457 4.73 2.28 33.26
C SER A 457 3.40 3.01 33.48
N SER A 458 2.69 2.74 34.58
CA SER A 458 1.39 3.36 34.89
C SER A 458 1.00 3.19 36.36
N ARG A 459 0.26 4.17 36.89
CA ARG A 459 -0.40 4.07 38.20
C ARG A 459 -1.88 3.85 37.98
N VAL A 460 -2.41 2.77 38.53
CA VAL A 460 -3.85 2.46 38.51
C VAL A 460 -4.37 2.53 39.93
N GLN A 461 -5.20 3.54 40.20
CA GLN A 461 -5.92 3.66 41.44
C GLN A 461 -7.37 3.24 41.21
N THR A 462 -7.82 2.22 41.92
CA THR A 462 -9.22 1.77 41.90
C THR A 462 -9.85 2.02 43.25
N ASN A 463 -10.94 2.78 43.26
CA ASN A 463 -11.76 3.00 44.45
C ASN A 463 -13.13 2.35 44.20
N THR A 464 -13.43 1.29 44.94
CA THR A 464 -14.69 0.57 44.84
C THR A 464 -15.45 0.71 46.15
N HIS A 465 -16.67 1.26 46.07
CA HIS A 465 -17.60 1.36 47.19
C HIS A 465 -18.77 0.41 46.95
N GLN A 466 -19.06 -0.44 47.94
CA GLN A 466 -20.21 -1.34 47.92
C GLN A 466 -21.04 -1.12 49.18
N THR A 467 -22.36 -1.02 49.00
CA THR A 467 -23.31 -0.96 50.12
C THR A 467 -24.20 -2.20 50.06
N TYR A 468 -24.36 -2.90 51.18
CA TYR A 468 -25.29 -4.03 51.25
C TYR A 468 -26.36 -3.77 52.32
N ARG A 469 -27.56 -4.31 52.06
CA ARG A 469 -28.72 -4.17 52.94
C ARG A 469 -29.51 -5.47 52.94
N LYS A 470 -29.60 -6.11 54.11
CA LYS A 470 -30.36 -7.33 54.35
C LYS A 470 -31.49 -7.02 55.33
N GLU A 471 -32.72 -7.31 54.94
CA GLU A 471 -33.90 -7.15 55.79
C GLU A 471 -34.39 -8.53 56.22
N ILE A 472 -34.57 -8.72 57.53
CA ILE A 472 -35.01 -9.98 58.12
C ILE A 472 -36.32 -9.70 58.88
N PRO A 473 -37.47 -10.18 58.39
CA PRO A 473 -38.74 -9.95 59.05
C PRO A 473 -38.79 -10.66 60.39
N LEU A 474 -39.34 -9.98 61.40
CA LEU A 474 -39.62 -10.54 62.72
C LEU A 474 -41.07 -11.04 62.77
N PRO A 475 -41.33 -12.22 63.35
CA PRO A 475 -42.68 -12.76 63.45
C PRO A 475 -43.57 -12.00 64.46
N TYR A 476 -42.97 -11.29 65.42
CA TYR A 476 -43.68 -10.47 66.42
C TYR A 476 -43.02 -9.10 66.57
N LEU A 477 -43.80 -8.14 67.08
CA LEU A 477 -43.34 -6.78 67.28
C LEU A 477 -42.21 -6.70 68.32
N ALA A 478 -41.11 -6.06 67.96
CA ALA A 478 -39.95 -5.84 68.83
C ALA A 478 -40.05 -4.54 69.63
N ASN A 479 -39.51 -4.55 70.85
CA ASN A 479 -39.33 -3.35 71.66
C ASN A 479 -37.96 -2.72 71.37
N GLU A 480 -37.97 -1.61 70.62
CA GLU A 480 -36.77 -0.92 70.15
C GLU A 480 -35.87 -0.37 71.28
N ASN A 481 -36.45 -0.12 72.47
CA ASN A 481 -35.72 0.53 73.56
C ASN A 481 -34.91 -0.44 74.43
N GLY A 482 -35.06 -1.75 74.25
CA GLY A 482 -34.44 -2.79 75.11
C GLY A 482 -33.40 -3.66 74.40
N ILE A 483 -32.86 -3.20 73.28
CA ILE A 483 -31.95 -3.99 72.46
C ILE A 483 -30.56 -3.98 73.08
N THR A 484 -29.98 -5.17 73.25
CA THR A 484 -28.58 -5.32 73.69
C THR A 484 -27.77 -5.89 72.55
N LYS A 485 -26.63 -5.26 72.23
CA LYS A 485 -25.68 -5.71 71.20
C LYS A 485 -24.36 -6.07 71.87
N THR A 486 -23.95 -7.32 71.71
CA THR A 486 -22.65 -7.84 72.16
C THR A 486 -21.85 -8.28 70.94
N TYR A 487 -20.56 -7.97 70.93
CA TYR A 487 -19.63 -8.41 69.88
C TYR A 487 -18.52 -9.21 70.54
N ASP A 488 -18.37 -10.46 70.12
CA ASP A 488 -17.25 -11.30 70.53
C ASP A 488 -16.12 -11.18 69.49
N ALA A 489 -15.01 -10.58 69.93
CA ALA A 489 -13.85 -10.34 69.08
C ALA A 489 -13.05 -11.61 68.75
N GLU A 490 -13.24 -12.70 69.48
CA GLU A 490 -12.53 -13.97 69.26
C GLU A 490 -13.25 -14.84 68.23
N THR A 491 -14.58 -14.93 68.32
CA THR A 491 -15.40 -15.70 67.38
C THR A 491 -15.86 -14.88 66.17
N GLY A 492 -15.83 -13.55 66.26
CA GLY A 492 -16.40 -12.66 65.25
C GLY A 492 -17.94 -12.66 65.25
N LEU A 493 -18.58 -13.23 66.28
CA LEU A 493 -20.03 -13.29 66.37
C LEU A 493 -20.57 -11.99 66.97
N THR A 494 -21.53 -11.39 66.27
CA THR A 494 -22.34 -10.30 66.81
C THR A 494 -23.68 -10.87 67.26
N GLU A 495 -23.97 -10.74 68.53
CA GLU A 495 -25.22 -11.17 69.14
C GLU A 495 -26.08 -9.95 69.46
N ILE A 496 -27.35 -10.01 69.07
CA ILE A 496 -28.32 -8.96 69.36
C ILE A 496 -29.54 -9.58 70.01
N VAL A 497 -29.77 -9.21 71.26
CA VAL A 497 -30.94 -9.62 72.04
C VAL A 497 -32.03 -8.57 71.88
N ILE A 498 -33.17 -8.98 71.34
CA ILE A 498 -34.30 -8.12 70.97
C ILE A 498 -35.53 -8.53 71.78
N PRO A 499 -35.98 -7.75 72.76
CA PRO A 499 -37.17 -8.08 73.54
C PRO A 499 -38.47 -7.92 72.74
N LYS A 500 -39.45 -8.80 72.98
CA LYS A 500 -40.80 -8.67 72.39
C LYS A 500 -41.58 -7.54 73.06
N MET A 501 -42.39 -6.81 72.30
CA MET A 501 -43.30 -5.82 72.86
C MET A 501 -44.30 -6.46 73.85
N GLY A 502 -44.38 -5.91 75.07
CA GLY A 502 -45.33 -6.35 76.10
C GLY A 502 -44.76 -7.28 77.17
N VAL A 503 -43.51 -7.74 77.04
CA VAL A 503 -42.81 -8.50 78.07
C VAL A 503 -42.06 -7.51 78.99
N ARG A 504 -42.42 -7.42 80.27
CA ARG A 504 -41.69 -6.57 81.23
C ARG A 504 -40.26 -7.09 81.38
N PRO A 505 -39.21 -6.25 81.27
CA PRO A 505 -37.86 -6.67 81.55
C PRO A 505 -37.78 -7.11 83.01
N THR A 506 -37.46 -8.39 83.25
CA THR A 506 -37.12 -8.85 84.60
C THR A 506 -35.82 -8.15 84.98
N ALA A 507 -35.88 -7.33 86.03
CA ALA A 507 -34.70 -6.72 86.64
C ALA A 507 -33.61 -7.78 86.80
N GLU A 508 -32.40 -7.43 86.39
CA GLU A 508 -31.21 -8.29 86.46
C GLU A 508 -31.10 -8.92 87.85
N PRO A 509 -30.75 -10.21 87.97
CA PRO A 509 -30.28 -10.75 89.23
C PRO A 509 -29.01 -9.98 89.59
N SER A 510 -29.06 -9.18 90.65
CA SER A 510 -27.90 -8.54 91.24
C SER A 510 -26.81 -9.59 91.45
N GLU A 511 -25.71 -9.47 90.70
CA GLU A 511 -24.51 -10.28 90.88
C GLU A 511 -24.04 -10.15 92.33
N SER A 512 -23.80 -11.30 92.96
CA SER A 512 -23.20 -11.48 94.28
C SER A 512 -21.82 -12.09 94.14
#